data_AF-A0A2T4I7Z9-F1
#
_entry.id   AF-A0A2T4I7Z9-F1
#
_cell.length_a   1.000
_cell.length_b   1.000
_cell.length_c   1.000
_cell.angle_alpha   90.00
_cell.angle_beta   90.00
_cell.angle_gamma   90.00
#
_symmetry.space_group_name_H-M   'P 1'
#
loop_
_entity.id
_entity.type
_entity.pdbx_description
1 polymer ?
#
loop_
_entity_poly.entity_id
_entity_poly.type
_entity_poly.pdbx_seq_one_letter_code
_entity_poly.pdbx_strand_id
1 'polypeptide(L)'
;MLGLLTALASGGAAQAAAVVQTYNFQGLLNDNSKTVTGSFTLLQDADTQTASLESIAFTIGSTVYTTATAFLSPNNAKGSPDAFILWGNVNNPFGQGVQGTTEDFYLTFNPFTLKTWDLAYSEAGVAVKHSTGANLTLAIPAAVPEPASWAMMIAGFGLTGAAMRRRPRTSVSFA
;
A
#
# COMPACT_ATOMS: atom_id res chain seq x y z
N MET A 1 -46.19 -3.33 41.48
CA MET A 1 -45.00 -4.20 41.57
C MET A 1 -44.34 -4.15 40.20
N LEU A 2 -43.23 -3.40 40.12
CA LEU A 2 -42.51 -3.03 38.90
C LEU A 2 -41.48 -4.14 38.61
N GLY A 3 -41.52 -4.76 37.43
CA GLY A 3 -40.72 -5.94 37.11
C GLY A 3 -40.02 -5.86 35.76
N LEU A 4 -38.85 -5.21 35.79
CA LEU A 4 -37.62 -5.49 35.03
C LEU A 4 -37.70 -5.69 33.50
N LEU A 5 -37.37 -4.62 32.75
CA LEU A 5 -36.91 -4.68 31.36
C LEU A 5 -35.46 -5.18 31.33
N THR A 6 -35.21 -6.38 30.81
CA THR A 6 -33.87 -6.85 30.46
C THR A 6 -33.50 -6.26 29.09
N ALA A 7 -32.69 -5.19 29.09
CA ALA A 7 -32.03 -4.71 27.89
C ALA A 7 -30.90 -5.70 27.52
N LEU A 8 -31.11 -6.48 26.47
CA LEU A 8 -30.06 -7.28 25.86
C LEU A 8 -29.16 -6.32 25.08
N ALA A 9 -28.07 -5.87 25.71
CA ALA A 9 -26.99 -5.19 25.02
C ALA A 9 -26.28 -6.23 24.14
N SER A 10 -26.74 -6.40 22.90
CA SER A 10 -25.97 -7.09 21.88
C SER A 10 -24.74 -6.23 21.59
N GLY A 11 -23.59 -6.60 22.17
CA GLY A 11 -22.30 -6.07 21.74
C GLY A 11 -22.09 -6.46 20.28
N GLY A 12 -22.36 -5.53 19.36
CA GLY A 12 -21.91 -5.65 17.98
C GLY A 12 -20.40 -5.78 18.01
N ALA A 13 -19.86 -6.78 17.31
CA ALA A 13 -18.44 -6.86 17.05
C ALA A 13 -17.96 -5.50 16.52
N ALA A 14 -16.91 -4.95 17.13
CA ALA A 14 -16.28 -3.75 16.59
C ALA A 14 -15.85 -4.07 15.15
N GLN A 15 -16.46 -3.40 14.16
CA GLN A 15 -16.05 -3.49 12.77
C GLN A 15 -14.56 -3.12 12.68
N ALA A 16 -13.81 -3.87 11.88
CA ALA A 16 -12.40 -3.58 11.66
C ALA A 16 -12.28 -2.17 11.06
N ALA A 17 -11.41 -1.35 11.65
CA ALA A 17 -11.20 0.01 11.15
C ALA A 17 -10.56 -0.04 9.76
N ALA A 18 -10.93 0.90 8.89
CA ALA A 18 -10.30 1.04 7.59
C ALA A 18 -8.78 1.28 7.74
N VAL A 19 -7.98 0.61 6.92
CA VAL A 19 -6.51 0.59 6.98
C VAL A 19 -5.92 1.26 5.75
N VAL A 20 -4.96 2.16 5.96
CA VAL A 20 -4.16 2.75 4.89
C VAL A 20 -3.01 1.80 4.54
N GLN A 21 -2.93 1.38 3.28
CA GLN A 21 -1.88 0.48 2.79
C GLN A 21 -1.30 0.99 1.48
N THR A 22 0.02 0.91 1.37
CA THR A 22 0.75 1.23 0.15
C THR A 22 1.05 -0.03 -0.63
N TYR A 23 0.89 0.04 -1.94
CA TYR A 23 1.16 -1.03 -2.87
C TYR A 23 2.17 -0.58 -3.91
N ASN A 24 3.10 -1.47 -4.21
CA ASN A 24 4.00 -1.35 -5.35
C ASN A 24 3.47 -2.23 -6.47
N PHE A 25 3.55 -1.74 -7.70
CA PHE A 25 3.26 -2.53 -8.87
C PHE A 25 4.39 -2.47 -9.88
N GLN A 26 4.52 -3.55 -10.63
CA GLN A 26 5.45 -3.68 -11.73
C GLN A 26 4.79 -4.42 -12.88
N GLY A 27 4.90 -3.88 -14.09
CA GLY A 27 4.57 -4.58 -15.34
C GLY A 27 5.79 -4.74 -16.21
N LEU A 28 5.88 -5.91 -16.86
CA LEU A 28 6.91 -6.25 -17.83
C LEU A 28 6.22 -6.70 -19.11
N LEU A 29 6.60 -6.13 -20.26
CA LEU A 29 6.10 -6.61 -21.55
C LEU A 29 6.45 -8.09 -21.72
N ASN A 30 5.61 -8.83 -22.46
CA ASN A 30 5.81 -10.27 -22.66
C ASN A 30 7.15 -10.61 -23.31
N ASP A 31 7.76 -9.66 -24.02
CA ASP A 31 9.08 -9.75 -24.63
C ASP A 31 10.21 -9.19 -23.74
N ASN A 32 9.90 -8.80 -22.50
CA ASN A 32 10.76 -8.15 -21.53
C ASN A 32 11.42 -6.83 -21.99
N SER A 33 10.95 -6.24 -23.08
CA SER A 33 11.58 -5.04 -23.68
C SER A 33 11.37 -3.78 -22.83
N LYS A 34 10.38 -3.78 -21.94
CA LYS A 34 10.01 -2.60 -21.15
C LYS A 34 9.45 -2.96 -19.79
N THR A 35 9.98 -2.29 -18.78
CA THR A 35 9.54 -2.37 -17.39
C THR A 35 8.87 -1.06 -16.99
N VAL A 36 7.73 -1.16 -16.35
CA VAL A 36 7.00 -0.02 -15.79
C VAL A 36 6.71 -0.31 -14.33
N THR A 37 7.03 0.64 -13.46
CA THR A 37 6.87 0.51 -12.01
C THR A 37 6.21 1.74 -11.43
N GLY A 38 5.43 1.55 -10.38
CA GLY A 38 4.85 2.64 -9.61
C GLY A 38 4.37 2.17 -8.26
N SER A 39 3.85 3.10 -7.48
CA SER A 39 3.19 2.80 -6.21
C SER A 39 1.91 3.61 -6.05
N PHE A 40 0.98 3.09 -5.27
CA PHE A 40 -0.22 3.81 -4.86
C PHE A 40 -0.61 3.41 -3.43
N THR A 41 -1.35 4.28 -2.77
CA THR A 41 -1.84 4.03 -1.40
C THR A 41 -3.34 4.00 -1.42
N LEU A 42 -3.93 3.00 -0.76
CA LEU A 42 -5.37 2.86 -0.61
C LEU A 42 -5.76 2.93 0.86
N LEU A 43 -6.88 3.59 1.15
CA LEU A 43 -7.64 3.36 2.37
C LEU A 43 -8.62 2.22 2.09
N GLN A 44 -8.55 1.14 2.86
CA GLN A 44 -9.31 -0.08 2.64
C GLN A 44 -10.11 -0.47 3.85
N ASP A 45 -11.32 -0.95 3.62
CA ASP A 45 -12.13 -1.64 4.61
C ASP A 45 -12.35 -3.07 4.12
N ALA A 46 -11.76 -4.04 4.85
CA ALA A 46 -11.84 -5.45 4.53
C ALA A 46 -13.20 -6.07 4.87
N ASP A 47 -13.96 -5.48 5.79
CA ASP A 47 -15.29 -5.98 6.17
C ASP A 47 -16.29 -5.65 5.05
N THR A 48 -16.19 -4.44 4.49
CA THR A 48 -17.07 -4.00 3.40
C THR A 48 -16.48 -4.21 2.01
N GLN A 49 -15.22 -4.68 1.92
CA GLN A 49 -14.47 -4.83 0.67
C GLN A 49 -14.45 -3.54 -0.16
N THR A 50 -14.35 -2.40 0.51
CA THR A 50 -14.27 -1.08 -0.13
C THR A 50 -12.86 -0.51 -0.09
N ALA A 51 -12.51 0.28 -1.10
CA ALA A 51 -11.21 0.94 -1.18
C ALA A 51 -11.32 2.32 -1.84
N SER A 52 -10.53 3.28 -1.35
CA SER A 52 -10.37 4.61 -1.94
C SER A 52 -8.89 4.94 -2.15
N LEU A 53 -8.60 5.70 -3.20
CA LEU A 53 -7.23 6.11 -3.55
C LEU A 53 -6.78 7.30 -2.69
N GLU A 54 -5.72 7.10 -1.91
CA GLU A 54 -5.11 8.13 -1.05
C GLU A 54 -3.94 8.83 -1.74
N SER A 55 -3.12 8.07 -2.47
CA SER A 55 -2.01 8.63 -3.25
C SER A 55 -1.60 7.72 -4.39
N ILE A 56 -0.91 8.30 -5.37
CA ILE A 56 -0.27 7.58 -6.46
C ILE A 56 1.07 8.25 -6.78
N ALA A 57 2.09 7.43 -7.00
CA ALA A 57 3.40 7.82 -7.48
C ALA A 57 3.69 6.97 -8.72
N PHE A 58 3.19 7.44 -9.86
CA PHE A 58 3.32 6.77 -11.14
C PHE A 58 3.53 7.78 -12.27
N THR A 59 4.39 7.45 -13.21
CA THR A 59 4.77 8.34 -14.32
C THR A 59 4.93 7.52 -15.59
N ILE A 60 4.36 8.01 -16.69
CA ILE A 60 4.53 7.44 -18.03
C ILE A 60 4.95 8.57 -18.97
N GLY A 61 6.10 8.40 -19.63
CA GLY A 61 6.67 9.43 -20.49
C GLY A 61 6.81 10.75 -19.75
N SER A 62 6.09 11.78 -20.19
CA SER A 62 6.08 13.11 -19.57
C SER A 62 4.99 13.30 -18.50
N THR A 63 4.03 12.38 -18.42
CA THR A 63 2.86 12.52 -17.54
C THR A 63 3.10 11.92 -16.17
N VAL A 64 2.89 12.74 -15.14
CA VAL A 64 2.85 12.32 -13.73
C VAL A 64 1.40 12.17 -13.30
N TYR A 65 1.03 10.98 -12.81
CA TYR A 65 -0.30 10.74 -12.27
C TYR A 65 -0.36 11.15 -10.81
N THR A 66 -1.46 11.80 -10.45
CA THR A 66 -1.80 12.23 -9.09
C THR A 66 -3.22 11.81 -8.79
N THR A 67 -3.70 12.00 -7.56
CA THR A 67 -5.12 11.75 -7.22
C THR A 67 -6.10 12.67 -7.96
N ALA A 68 -5.62 13.73 -8.61
CA ALA A 68 -6.45 14.57 -9.48
C ALA A 68 -6.64 13.99 -10.89
N THR A 69 -5.73 13.11 -11.33
CA THR A 69 -5.69 12.56 -12.70
C THR A 69 -5.76 11.05 -12.75
N ALA A 70 -5.75 10.38 -11.59
CA ALA A 70 -5.93 8.95 -11.44
C ALA A 70 -7.12 8.66 -10.52
N PHE A 71 -7.86 7.63 -10.88
CA PHE A 71 -9.09 7.25 -10.18
C PHE A 71 -9.11 5.76 -9.92
N LEU A 72 -9.74 5.39 -8.81
CA LEU A 72 -10.00 4.01 -8.44
C LEU A 72 -11.50 3.77 -8.51
N SER A 73 -11.90 2.62 -9.04
CA SER A 73 -13.29 2.17 -8.94
C SER A 73 -13.36 0.65 -8.86
N PRO A 74 -14.46 0.11 -8.32
CA PRO A 74 -14.78 -1.30 -8.50
C PRO A 74 -14.85 -1.67 -9.99
N ASN A 75 -14.29 -2.82 -10.35
CA ASN A 75 -14.32 -3.39 -11.68
C ASN A 75 -14.78 -4.85 -11.59
N ASN A 76 -15.96 -5.12 -12.12
CA ASN A 76 -16.50 -6.48 -12.17
C ASN A 76 -16.62 -6.98 -13.62
N ALA A 77 -15.54 -6.81 -14.39
CA ALA A 77 -15.46 -7.29 -15.76
C ALA A 77 -15.33 -8.82 -15.82
N LYS A 78 -15.84 -9.42 -16.90
CA LYS A 78 -15.74 -10.87 -17.16
C LYS A 78 -14.26 -11.30 -17.22
N GLY A 79 -13.82 -12.07 -16.22
CA GLY A 79 -12.44 -12.56 -16.10
C GLY A 79 -11.68 -11.99 -14.89
N SER A 80 -12.18 -10.91 -14.30
CA SER A 80 -11.65 -10.29 -13.09
C SER A 80 -12.78 -9.98 -12.09
N PRO A 81 -13.44 -11.01 -11.53
CA PRO A 81 -14.50 -10.81 -10.55
C PRO A 81 -13.93 -10.13 -9.29
N ASP A 82 -14.71 -9.21 -8.72
CA ASP A 82 -14.38 -8.47 -7.49
C ASP A 82 -13.07 -7.68 -7.57
N ALA A 83 -12.67 -7.25 -8.77
CA ALA A 83 -11.49 -6.44 -8.95
C ALA A 83 -11.78 -4.96 -8.69
N PHE A 84 -10.70 -4.23 -8.55
CA PHE A 84 -10.61 -2.80 -8.67
C PHE A 84 -9.79 -2.49 -9.91
N ILE A 85 -9.97 -1.28 -10.39
CA ILE A 85 -9.18 -0.75 -11.49
C ILE A 85 -8.74 0.65 -11.11
N LEU A 86 -7.45 0.87 -11.24
CA LEU A 86 -6.79 2.15 -11.09
C LEU A 86 -6.43 2.63 -12.48
N TRP A 87 -6.90 3.80 -12.89
CA TRP A 87 -6.67 4.31 -14.23
C TRP A 87 -6.32 5.79 -14.22
N GLY A 88 -5.63 6.24 -15.27
CA GLY A 88 -5.43 7.64 -15.58
C GLY A 88 -6.58 8.20 -16.42
N ASN A 89 -6.79 9.51 -16.38
CA ASN A 89 -7.57 10.19 -17.41
C ASN A 89 -6.79 11.40 -17.88
N VAL A 90 -5.98 11.18 -18.92
CA VAL A 90 -5.26 12.28 -19.56
C VAL A 90 -5.98 12.73 -20.82
N ASN A 91 -6.68 11.81 -21.52
CA ASN A 91 -7.40 12.11 -22.77
C ASN A 91 -8.59 11.14 -23.07
N ASN A 92 -9.21 10.52 -22.07
CA ASN A 92 -10.32 9.59 -22.29
C ASN A 92 -11.64 10.13 -21.72
N PRO A 93 -12.42 10.89 -22.52
CA PRO A 93 -13.64 11.53 -22.04
C PRO A 93 -14.81 10.56 -21.77
N PHE A 94 -14.73 9.27 -22.14
CA PHE A 94 -15.92 8.38 -22.14
C PHE A 94 -15.77 6.96 -21.58
N GLY A 95 -14.65 6.52 -21.00
CA GLY A 95 -14.67 5.28 -20.21
C GLY A 95 -13.35 4.52 -20.09
N GLN A 96 -13.35 3.50 -19.24
CA GLN A 96 -12.18 2.67 -18.91
C GLN A 96 -11.47 2.14 -20.17
N GLY A 97 -10.24 2.59 -20.42
CA GLY A 97 -9.44 2.11 -21.55
C GLY A 97 -8.25 3.01 -21.88
N VAL A 98 -7.16 2.40 -22.36
CA VAL A 98 -5.94 3.10 -22.79
C VAL A 98 -6.02 3.35 -24.29
N GLN A 99 -5.95 4.61 -24.70
CA GLN A 99 -5.78 5.01 -26.10
C GLN A 99 -4.29 5.05 -26.45
N GLY A 100 -3.92 4.66 -27.68
CA GLY A 100 -2.55 4.86 -28.16
C GLY A 100 -2.21 6.34 -28.26
N THR A 101 -0.94 6.71 -28.10
CA THR A 101 -0.38 8.08 -28.18
C THR A 101 -0.69 9.06 -27.05
N THR A 102 -1.50 8.69 -26.04
CA THR A 102 -2.10 9.67 -25.12
C THR A 102 -1.48 9.75 -23.74
N GLU A 103 -0.43 8.96 -23.44
CA GLU A 103 0.10 8.78 -22.07
C GLU A 103 -1.03 8.45 -21.09
N ASP A 104 -1.64 7.29 -21.25
CA ASP A 104 -2.73 6.81 -20.39
C ASP A 104 -2.39 5.45 -19.78
N PHE A 105 -3.10 5.04 -18.72
CA PHE A 105 -2.92 3.73 -18.11
C PHE A 105 -4.17 3.16 -17.44
N TYR A 106 -4.20 1.84 -17.29
CA TYR A 106 -5.00 1.18 -16.26
C TYR A 106 -4.26 0.00 -15.64
N LEU A 107 -4.56 -0.29 -14.39
CA LEU A 107 -4.16 -1.48 -13.64
C LEU A 107 -5.42 -2.15 -13.09
N THR A 108 -5.66 -3.41 -13.43
CA THR A 108 -6.75 -4.22 -12.84
C THR A 108 -6.19 -5.18 -11.82
N PHE A 109 -6.69 -5.09 -10.58
CA PHE A 109 -6.15 -5.82 -9.43
C PHE A 109 -7.20 -5.97 -8.32
N ASN A 110 -6.94 -6.81 -7.34
CA ASN A 110 -7.75 -6.91 -6.13
C ASN A 110 -6.80 -6.71 -4.93
N PRO A 111 -6.94 -5.61 -4.17
CA PRO A 111 -6.00 -5.26 -3.10
C PRO A 111 -6.10 -6.18 -1.88
N PHE A 112 -7.25 -6.84 -1.68
CA PHE A 112 -7.51 -7.76 -0.57
C PHE A 112 -6.89 -9.15 -0.78
N THR A 113 -6.80 -9.59 -2.04
CA THR A 113 -6.24 -10.90 -2.43
C THR A 113 -4.88 -10.78 -3.11
N LEU A 114 -4.39 -9.56 -3.33
CA LEU A 114 -3.17 -9.23 -4.09
C LEU A 114 -3.14 -9.81 -5.52
N LYS A 115 -4.31 -10.19 -6.05
CA LYS A 115 -4.42 -10.72 -7.40
C LYS A 115 -4.36 -9.59 -8.42
N THR A 116 -3.59 -9.79 -9.47
CA THR A 116 -3.49 -8.89 -10.62
C THR A 116 -3.95 -9.58 -11.89
N TRP A 117 -4.43 -8.80 -12.84
CA TRP A 117 -4.87 -9.30 -14.14
C TRP A 117 -4.11 -8.66 -15.29
N ASP A 118 -4.08 -7.33 -15.34
CA ASP A 118 -3.49 -6.61 -16.47
C ASP A 118 -3.03 -5.22 -16.02
N LEU A 119 -1.88 -4.80 -16.55
CA LEU A 119 -1.42 -3.42 -16.56
C LEU A 119 -1.22 -3.02 -18.02
N ALA A 120 -1.97 -2.02 -18.45
CA ALA A 120 -1.80 -1.44 -19.75
C ALA A 120 -1.49 0.04 -19.66
N TYR A 121 -0.74 0.53 -20.65
CA TYR A 121 -0.39 1.93 -20.76
C TYR A 121 -0.10 2.33 -22.21
N SER A 122 -0.11 3.62 -22.49
CA SER A 122 0.34 4.20 -23.76
C SER A 122 1.39 5.26 -23.50
N GLU A 123 2.15 5.60 -24.54
CA GLU A 123 3.17 6.65 -24.46
C GLU A 123 2.90 7.70 -25.52
N ALA A 124 3.30 8.96 -25.26
CA ALA A 124 3.09 10.05 -26.19
C ALA A 124 3.74 9.72 -27.55
N GLY A 125 2.98 9.91 -28.63
CA GLY A 125 3.47 9.67 -29.99
C GLY A 125 3.66 8.19 -30.38
N VAL A 126 3.41 7.24 -29.47
CA VAL A 126 3.43 5.80 -29.77
C VAL A 126 2.02 5.30 -30.03
N ALA A 127 1.70 4.92 -31.27
CA ALA A 127 0.35 4.50 -31.67
C ALA A 127 -0.11 3.18 -31.03
N VAL A 128 0.78 2.45 -30.38
CA VAL A 128 0.53 1.15 -29.78
C VAL A 128 0.17 1.30 -28.30
N LYS A 129 -0.89 0.60 -27.88
CA LYS A 129 -1.15 0.31 -26.46
C LYS A 129 -0.19 -0.80 -26.01
N HIS A 130 0.52 -0.57 -24.94
CA HIS A 130 1.30 -1.59 -24.26
C HIS A 130 0.40 -2.30 -23.23
N SER A 131 0.45 -3.62 -23.18
CA SER A 131 -0.23 -4.43 -22.16
C SER A 131 0.77 -5.48 -21.66
N THR A 132 0.74 -5.68 -20.35
CA THR A 132 1.75 -6.46 -19.62
C THR A 132 1.08 -7.28 -18.54
N GLY A 133 1.69 -8.42 -18.20
CA GLY A 133 1.44 -9.05 -16.92
C GLY A 133 1.88 -8.08 -15.80
N ALA A 134 1.03 -7.89 -14.81
CA ALA A 134 1.30 -7.01 -13.67
C ALA A 134 1.55 -7.84 -12.42
N ASN A 135 2.48 -7.42 -11.58
CA ASN A 135 2.64 -7.89 -10.22
C ASN A 135 2.26 -6.76 -9.26
N LEU A 136 1.54 -7.11 -8.19
CA LEU A 136 1.21 -6.21 -7.11
C LEU A 136 1.83 -6.74 -5.82
N THR A 137 2.44 -5.87 -5.03
CA THR A 137 3.05 -6.24 -3.75
C THR A 137 2.70 -5.20 -2.71
N LEU A 138 2.32 -5.66 -1.52
CA LEU A 138 2.10 -4.80 -0.37
C LEU A 138 3.45 -4.22 0.09
N ALA A 139 3.55 -2.89 0.14
CA ALA A 139 4.71 -2.20 0.67
C ALA A 139 4.64 -2.22 2.19
N ILE A 140 5.33 -3.17 2.80
CA ILE A 140 5.45 -3.27 4.26
C ILE A 140 6.52 -2.25 4.69
N PRO A 141 6.18 -1.21 5.46
CA PRO A 141 7.18 -0.28 5.98
C PRO A 141 8.21 -1.06 6.80
N ALA A 142 9.47 -0.68 6.69
CA ALA A 142 10.54 -1.31 7.46
C ALA A 142 10.14 -1.30 8.94
N ALA A 143 10.22 -2.46 9.59
CA ALA A 143 9.95 -2.58 11.01
C ALA A 143 10.89 -1.64 11.76
N VAL A 144 10.36 -0.54 12.27
CA VAL A 144 11.09 0.30 13.22
C VAL A 144 11.27 -0.57 14.46
N PRO A 145 12.52 -0.82 14.93
CA PRO A 145 12.71 -1.61 16.13
C PRO A 145 11.90 -0.96 17.24
N GLU A 146 10.99 -1.71 17.82
CA GLU A 146 9.96 -1.15 18.70
C GLU A 146 10.61 -0.26 19.78
N PRO A 147 9.94 0.81 20.25
CA PRO A 147 10.50 1.68 21.29
C PRO A 147 10.98 0.91 22.53
N ALA A 148 10.35 -0.23 22.83
CA ALA A 148 10.78 -1.16 23.86
C ALA A 148 12.16 -1.77 23.60
N SER A 149 12.49 -2.12 22.36
CA SER A 149 13.82 -2.65 22.01
C SER A 149 14.91 -1.60 22.24
N TRP A 150 14.65 -0.34 21.90
CA TRP A 150 15.57 0.77 22.17
C TRP A 150 15.70 1.02 23.68
N ALA A 151 14.57 1.01 24.38
CA ALA A 151 14.55 1.14 25.83
C ALA A 151 15.32 0.00 26.51
N MET A 152 15.21 -1.23 26.04
CA MET A 152 15.94 -2.39 26.55
C MET A 152 17.45 -2.30 26.28
N MET A 153 17.85 -1.84 25.09
CA MET A 153 19.27 -1.56 24.80
C MET A 153 19.82 -0.48 25.72
N ILE A 154 19.10 0.65 25.86
CA ILE A 154 19.48 1.76 26.74
C ILE A 154 19.52 1.31 28.20
N ALA A 155 18.53 0.54 28.66
CA ALA A 155 18.48 0.00 30.01
C ALA A 155 19.68 -0.93 30.27
N GLY A 156 20.01 -1.82 29.33
CA GLY A 156 21.17 -2.71 29.42
C GLY A 156 22.49 -1.94 29.50
N PHE A 157 22.69 -0.94 28.64
CA PHE A 157 23.87 -0.08 28.69
C PHE A 157 23.93 0.78 29.96
N GLY A 158 22.80 1.31 30.41
CA GLY A 158 22.68 2.07 31.65
C GLY A 158 23.03 1.23 32.88
N LEU A 159 22.55 -0.02 32.94
CA LEU A 159 22.81 -0.96 34.03
C LEU A 159 24.28 -1.38 34.05
N THR A 160 24.86 -1.66 32.87
CA THR A 160 26.31 -1.95 32.72
C THR A 160 27.16 -0.77 33.17
N GLY A 161 26.83 0.45 32.74
CA GLY A 161 27.51 1.68 33.16
C GLY A 161 27.39 1.93 34.67
N ALA A 162 26.21 1.70 35.25
CA ALA A 162 25.98 1.84 36.69
C ALA A 162 26.79 0.82 37.50
N ALA A 163 26.89 -0.43 37.02
CA ALA A 163 27.70 -1.46 37.65
C ALA A 163 29.19 -1.09 37.68
N MET A 164 29.73 -0.52 36.58
CA MET A 164 31.11 -0.03 36.55
C MET A 164 31.36 1.13 37.52
N ARG A 165 30.39 2.03 37.69
CA ARG A 165 30.50 3.18 38.61
C ARG A 165 30.39 2.78 40.08
N ARG A 166 29.71 1.69 40.42
CA ARG A 166 29.59 1.18 41.82
C ARG A 166 30.80 0.40 42.32
N ARG A 167 31.80 0.09 41.47
CA ARG A 167 32.96 -0.68 41.90
C ARG A 167 33.81 0.15 42.89
N PRO A 168 34.01 -0.31 44.15
CA PRO A 168 34.83 0.40 45.11
C PRO A 168 36.28 0.47 44.61
N ARG A 169 36.87 1.67 44.68
CA ARG A 169 38.28 1.88 44.35
C ARG A 169 39.13 1.13 45.38
N THR A 170 39.73 0.02 44.98
CA THR A 170 40.76 -0.65 45.78
C THR A 170 41.98 0.26 45.86
N SER A 171 42.20 0.87 47.03
CA SER A 171 43.44 1.59 47.33
C SER A 171 44.57 0.58 47.34
N VAL A 172 45.52 0.71 46.43
CA VAL A 172 46.71 -0.13 46.38
C VAL A 172 47.83 0.64 47.06
N SER A 173 48.33 0.14 48.19
CA SER A 173 49.53 0.67 48.86
C SER A 173 50.75 -0.04 48.29
N PHE A 174 51.71 0.73 47.79
CA PHE A 174 53.02 0.19 47.40
C PHE A 174 53.95 0.16 48.63
N ALA A 175 54.78 -0.89 48.70
CA ALA A 175 55.76 -1.14 49.77
C ALA A 175 57.14 -0.61 49.39
#